data_AF-A0A937G1D1-F1
#
_entry.id   AF-A0A937G1D1-F1
#
_cell.length_a   1.000
_cell.length_b   1.000
_cell.length_c   1.000
_cell.angle_alpha   90.00
_cell.angle_beta   90.00
_cell.angle_gamma   90.00
#
_symmetry.space_group_name_H-M   'P 1'
#
loop_
_entity.id
_entity.type
_entity.pdbx_description
1 polymer ?
#
loop_
_entity_poly.entity_id
_entity_poly.type
_entity_poly.pdbx_seq_one_letter_code
_entity_poly.pdbx_strand_id
1 'polypeptide(L)'
;MIIGAIFFFVLSIIIFIYHQLRISMISGFKEKYDYIRNNEIKVYKISFICIAVAVAMMINTYGKGSLTFDPVWFFVRSFISVAGGTLVGYIASLVLQYYYPTKLNKKLRKWRYTPRINAETGNKMRLLSEDEEDVHLDEGMKAEENVFSVDYDVWIDEDTGYTKIEKYPGHLEALQCGNCGFYTLKVVREEIIEPPTETKEGELIKHYECKYCGSVRATQFHIAKEESYEGFKPEKSQFKKNALVSVVKVEIHGSSGERKAYTFQTVEQAKSFLEEFDFEKAG
;
A
#
# COMPACT_ATOMS: atom_id res chain seq x y z
N MET A 1 -0.93 35.19 -10.59
CA MET A 1 -1.20 34.25 -9.48
C MET A 1 -2.64 33.76 -9.43
N ILE A 2 -3.68 34.62 -9.33
CA ILE A 2 -5.09 34.15 -9.30
C ILE A 2 -5.48 33.33 -10.55
N ILE A 3 -5.18 33.83 -11.75
CA ILE A 3 -5.48 33.11 -13.01
C ILE A 3 -4.78 31.74 -13.03
N GLY A 4 -3.53 31.69 -12.55
CA GLY A 4 -2.79 30.43 -12.45
C GLY A 4 -3.39 29.46 -11.43
N ALA A 5 -3.84 29.95 -10.26
CA ALA A 5 -4.52 29.12 -9.27
C ALA A 5 -5.80 28.50 -9.84
N ILE A 6 -6.61 29.29 -10.55
CA ILE A 6 -7.81 28.81 -11.24
C ILE A 6 -7.44 27.76 -12.30
N PHE A 7 -6.42 28.04 -13.11
CA PHE A 7 -5.94 27.11 -14.13
C PHE A 7 -5.55 25.74 -13.54
N PHE A 8 -4.71 25.71 -12.50
CA PHE A 8 -4.27 24.44 -11.90
C PHE A 8 -5.40 23.70 -11.18
N PHE A 9 -6.35 24.42 -10.58
CA PHE A 9 -7.52 23.82 -9.98
C PHE A 9 -8.43 23.17 -11.03
N VAL A 10 -8.73 23.88 -12.12
CA VAL A 10 -9.50 23.36 -13.25
C VAL A 10 -8.78 22.18 -13.91
N LEU A 11 -7.46 22.26 -14.08
CA LEU A 11 -6.65 21.17 -14.61
C LEU A 11 -6.77 19.91 -13.75
N SER A 12 -6.72 20.03 -12.41
CA SER A 12 -6.95 18.88 -11.52
C SER A 12 -8.31 18.23 -11.75
N ILE A 13 -9.37 19.03 -11.92
CA ILE A 13 -10.72 18.52 -12.16
C ILE A 13 -10.78 17.81 -13.52
N ILE A 14 -10.17 18.40 -14.56
CA ILE A 14 -10.12 17.80 -15.90
C ILE A 14 -9.40 16.45 -15.85
N ILE A 15 -8.25 16.35 -15.18
CA ILE A 15 -7.49 15.10 -15.04
C ILE A 15 -8.34 14.03 -14.34
N PHE A 16 -9.03 14.40 -13.26
CA PHE A 16 -9.93 13.50 -12.54
C PHE A 16 -11.10 13.03 -13.41
N ILE A 17 -11.79 13.95 -14.09
CA ILE A 17 -12.94 13.64 -14.95
C ILE A 17 -12.50 12.75 -16.11
N TYR A 18 -11.39 13.10 -16.77
CA TYR A 18 -10.82 12.30 -17.85
C TYR A 18 -10.57 10.85 -17.42
N HIS A 19 -10.05 10.65 -16.20
CA HIS A 19 -9.83 9.31 -15.67
C HIS A 19 -11.13 8.54 -15.44
N GLN A 20 -12.16 9.18 -14.86
CA GLN A 20 -13.46 8.53 -14.67
C GLN A 20 -14.13 8.19 -16.01
N LEU A 21 -14.06 9.10 -16.99
CA LEU A 21 -14.54 8.85 -18.34
C LEU A 21 -13.79 7.68 -18.97
N ARG A 22 -12.46 7.63 -18.83
CA ARG A 22 -11.65 6.53 -19.36
C ARG A 22 -12.03 5.19 -18.74
N ILE A 23 -12.27 5.12 -17.43
CA ILE A 23 -12.78 3.91 -16.77
C ILE A 23 -14.14 3.51 -17.33
N SER A 24 -15.05 4.47 -17.53
CA SER A 24 -16.40 4.20 -18.03
C SER A 24 -16.40 3.68 -19.47
N MET A 25 -15.43 4.09 -20.29
CA MET A 25 -15.31 3.64 -21.68
C MET A 25 -14.77 2.21 -21.83
N ILE A 26 -14.12 1.66 -20.80
CA ILE A 26 -13.61 0.29 -20.83
C ILE A 26 -14.77 -0.68 -20.58
N SER A 27 -15.07 -1.53 -21.56
CA SER A 27 -16.12 -2.55 -21.47
C SER A 27 -15.64 -3.78 -20.70
N GLY A 28 -14.45 -4.29 -21.01
CA GLY A 28 -13.89 -5.50 -20.42
C GLY A 28 -13.63 -5.35 -18.91
N PHE A 29 -14.13 -6.31 -18.12
CA PHE A 29 -13.94 -6.28 -16.67
C PHE A 29 -12.46 -6.43 -16.26
N LYS A 30 -11.72 -7.33 -16.92
CA LYS A 30 -10.28 -7.51 -16.70
C LYS A 30 -9.48 -6.27 -17.07
N GLU A 31 -9.73 -5.71 -18.24
CA GLU A 31 -9.08 -4.49 -18.71
C GLU A 31 -9.35 -3.31 -17.76
N LYS A 32 -10.59 -3.22 -17.25
CA LYS A 32 -10.98 -2.21 -16.26
C LYS A 32 -10.22 -2.40 -14.95
N TYR A 33 -10.11 -3.63 -14.47
CA TYR A 33 -9.30 -3.98 -13.30
C TYR A 33 -7.85 -3.52 -13.48
N ASP A 34 -7.21 -3.90 -14.60
CA ASP A 34 -5.80 -3.60 -14.86
C ASP A 34 -5.55 -2.10 -14.98
N TYR A 35 -6.45 -1.39 -15.68
CA TYR A 35 -6.35 0.05 -15.83
C TYR A 35 -6.44 0.77 -14.47
N ILE A 36 -7.44 0.40 -13.64
CA ILE A 36 -7.62 0.98 -12.31
C ILE A 36 -6.40 0.72 -11.43
N ARG A 37 -5.95 -0.54 -11.35
CA ARG A 37 -4.81 -0.94 -10.53
C ARG A 37 -3.55 -0.15 -10.88
N ASN A 38 -3.26 0.00 -12.16
CA ASN A 38 -2.00 0.58 -12.62
C ASN A 38 -1.97 2.12 -12.63
N ASN A 39 -3.14 2.78 -12.71
CA ASN A 39 -3.23 4.22 -12.96
C ASN A 39 -3.93 5.03 -11.88
N GLU A 40 -4.90 4.49 -11.14
CA GLU A 40 -5.80 5.29 -10.29
C GLU A 40 -5.05 6.11 -9.23
N ILE A 41 -4.16 5.47 -8.45
CA ILE A 41 -3.34 6.17 -7.45
C ILE A 41 -2.42 7.22 -8.10
N LYS A 42 -1.81 6.88 -9.25
CA LYS A 42 -0.89 7.80 -9.96
C LYS A 42 -1.62 9.05 -10.44
N VAL A 43 -2.79 8.87 -11.05
CA VAL A 43 -3.62 9.97 -11.57
C VAL A 43 -4.15 10.84 -10.42
N TYR A 44 -4.57 10.23 -9.31
CA TYR A 44 -5.01 10.98 -8.14
C TYR A 44 -3.87 11.77 -7.53
N LYS A 45 -2.67 11.19 -7.43
CA LYS A 45 -1.47 11.89 -6.97
C LYS A 45 -1.16 13.12 -7.84
N ILE A 46 -1.23 13.00 -9.17
CA ILE A 46 -1.05 14.13 -10.09
C ILE A 46 -2.12 15.20 -9.85
N SER A 47 -3.39 14.80 -9.72
CA SER A 47 -4.50 15.71 -9.45
C SER A 47 -4.29 16.49 -8.14
N PHE A 48 -3.91 15.81 -7.06
CA PHE A 48 -3.61 16.47 -5.78
C PHE A 48 -2.38 17.38 -5.84
N ILE A 49 -1.36 17.06 -6.64
CA ILE A 49 -0.23 17.96 -6.88
C ILE A 49 -0.71 19.23 -7.57
N CYS A 50 -1.59 19.14 -8.59
CA CYS A 50 -2.18 20.32 -9.22
C CYS A 50 -2.98 21.17 -8.21
N ILE A 51 -3.74 20.54 -7.31
CA ILE A 51 -4.45 21.24 -6.22
C ILE A 51 -3.47 21.93 -5.28
N ALA A 52 -2.40 21.25 -4.86
CA ALA A 52 -1.36 21.82 -3.99
C ALA A 52 -0.70 23.06 -4.62
N VAL A 53 -0.40 23.01 -5.93
CA VAL A 53 0.11 24.16 -6.68
C VAL A 53 -0.92 25.29 -6.73
N ALA A 54 -2.20 24.97 -6.99
CA ALA A 54 -3.27 25.97 -7.00
C ALA A 54 -3.40 26.68 -5.64
N VAL A 55 -3.34 25.92 -4.54
CA VAL A 55 -3.37 26.45 -3.17
C VAL A 55 -2.15 27.33 -2.89
N ALA A 56 -0.94 26.91 -3.25
CA ALA A 56 0.26 27.74 -3.13
C ALA A 56 0.06 29.08 -3.87
N MET A 57 -0.39 29.03 -5.13
CA MET A 57 -0.65 30.23 -5.92
C MET A 57 -1.72 31.13 -5.30
N MET A 58 -2.73 30.55 -4.64
CA MET A 58 -3.78 31.29 -3.93
C MET A 58 -3.27 31.94 -2.64
N ILE A 59 -2.47 31.24 -1.82
CA ILE A 59 -1.80 31.81 -0.65
C ILE A 59 -0.90 32.97 -1.08
N ASN A 60 -0.19 32.80 -2.20
CA ASN A 60 0.58 33.87 -2.82
C ASN A 60 -0.30 35.01 -3.40
N THR A 61 -1.61 35.05 -3.19
CA THR A 61 -2.48 36.22 -3.51
C THR A 61 -2.88 37.02 -2.28
N TYR A 62 -2.64 36.51 -1.07
CA TYR A 62 -2.98 37.17 0.19
C TYR A 62 -2.27 38.54 0.34
N GLY A 63 -3.00 39.55 0.81
CA GLY A 63 -2.47 40.93 0.99
C GLY A 63 -2.19 41.70 -0.31
N LYS A 64 -2.77 41.28 -1.45
CA LYS A 64 -2.66 42.01 -2.72
C LYS A 64 -3.36 43.38 -2.58
N GLY A 65 -2.62 44.47 -2.80
CA GLY A 65 -3.15 45.84 -2.81
C GLY A 65 -3.06 46.58 -1.46
N SER A 66 -2.72 45.89 -0.37
CA SER A 66 -2.54 46.47 0.97
C SER A 66 -1.07 46.59 1.40
N LEU A 67 -0.16 45.97 0.65
CA LEU A 67 1.28 45.92 0.95
C LEU A 67 2.05 46.70 -0.12
N THR A 68 2.84 47.69 0.30
CA THR A 68 3.87 48.31 -0.56
C THR A 68 4.96 47.28 -0.87
N PHE A 69 5.62 47.39 -2.01
CA PHE A 69 6.68 46.45 -2.38
C PHE A 69 7.84 46.54 -1.39
N ASP A 70 8.04 45.46 -0.63
CA ASP A 70 9.13 45.26 0.31
C ASP A 70 9.75 43.87 0.03
N PRO A 71 11.07 43.79 -0.27
CA PRO A 71 11.75 42.53 -0.55
C PRO A 71 11.56 41.48 0.55
N VAL A 72 11.52 41.88 1.83
CA VAL A 72 11.33 40.95 2.96
C VAL A 72 9.95 40.29 2.88
N TRP A 73 8.92 41.09 2.65
CA TRP A 73 7.55 40.60 2.51
C TRP A 73 7.34 39.69 1.29
N PHE A 74 8.09 39.92 0.20
CA PHE A 74 8.10 39.02 -0.95
C PHE A 74 8.61 37.61 -0.60
N PHE A 75 9.73 37.51 0.14
CA PHE A 75 10.28 36.22 0.56
C PHE A 75 9.39 35.51 1.59
N VAL A 76 8.85 36.24 2.57
CA VAL A 76 7.92 35.68 3.58
C VAL A 76 6.69 35.09 2.89
N ARG A 77 6.08 35.79 1.94
CA ARG A 77 4.92 35.32 1.18
C ARG A 77 5.24 34.10 0.32
N SER A 78 6.42 34.07 -0.29
CA SER A 78 6.89 32.94 -1.09
C SER A 78 7.10 31.71 -0.21
N PHE A 79 7.70 31.88 0.96
CA PHE A 79 7.87 30.82 1.95
C PHE A 79 6.52 30.24 2.43
N ILE A 80 5.59 31.10 2.87
CA ILE A 80 4.25 30.66 3.33
C ILE A 80 3.49 29.95 2.20
N SER A 81 3.60 30.45 0.97
CA SER A 81 3.01 29.82 -0.23
C SER A 81 3.53 28.41 -0.46
N VAL A 82 4.87 28.23 -0.44
CA VAL A 82 5.49 26.92 -0.62
C VAL A 82 5.10 25.98 0.53
N ALA A 83 5.21 26.44 1.77
CA ALA A 83 4.86 25.66 2.95
C ALA A 83 3.38 25.21 2.96
N GLY A 84 2.46 26.09 2.58
CA GLY A 84 1.05 25.75 2.47
C GLY A 84 0.76 24.75 1.35
N GLY A 85 1.39 24.92 0.18
CA GLY A 85 1.27 23.97 -0.93
C GLY A 85 1.83 22.59 -0.57
N THR A 86 3.04 22.52 0.02
CA THR A 86 3.67 21.26 0.42
C THR A 86 2.87 20.55 1.50
N LEU A 87 2.31 21.28 2.47
CA LEU A 87 1.44 20.71 3.50
C LEU A 87 0.20 20.03 2.88
N VAL A 88 -0.50 20.70 1.96
CA VAL A 88 -1.66 20.12 1.26
C VAL A 88 -1.27 18.90 0.45
N GLY A 89 -0.17 18.98 -0.31
CA GLY A 89 0.35 17.85 -1.09
C GLY A 89 0.74 16.65 -0.21
N TYR A 90 1.36 16.90 0.94
CA TYR A 90 1.76 15.87 1.89
C TYR A 90 0.54 15.18 2.53
N ILE A 91 -0.45 15.95 3.02
CA ILE A 91 -1.70 15.41 3.56
C ILE A 91 -2.39 14.53 2.51
N ALA A 92 -2.50 15.01 1.27
CA ALA A 92 -3.10 14.23 0.18
C ALA A 92 -2.32 12.93 -0.10
N SER A 93 -0.99 12.96 -0.06
CA SER A 93 -0.14 11.77 -0.22
C SER A 93 -0.38 10.76 0.91
N LEU A 94 -0.48 11.22 2.17
CA LEU A 94 -0.78 10.34 3.30
C LEU A 94 -2.17 9.69 3.16
N VAL A 95 -3.18 10.45 2.75
CA VAL A 95 -4.53 9.90 2.51
C VAL A 95 -4.49 8.82 1.42
N LEU A 96 -3.76 9.05 0.33
CA LEU A 96 -3.61 8.07 -0.74
C LEU A 96 -2.81 6.83 -0.32
N GLN A 97 -1.83 6.98 0.57
CA GLN A 97 -0.98 5.89 1.02
C GLN A 97 -1.65 4.99 2.06
N TYR A 98 -2.39 5.56 3.01
CA TYR A 98 -2.90 4.82 4.17
C TYR A 98 -4.40 4.51 4.10
N TYR A 99 -5.23 5.43 3.58
CA TYR A 99 -6.69 5.26 3.60
C TYR A 99 -7.27 4.79 2.28
N TYR A 100 -6.69 5.22 1.17
CA TYR A 100 -7.19 4.88 -0.17
C TYR A 100 -7.02 3.40 -0.59
N PRO A 101 -5.95 2.67 -0.20
CA PRO A 101 -5.75 1.29 -0.65
C PRO A 101 -6.94 0.37 -0.33
N THR A 102 -7.58 0.54 0.82
CA THR A 102 -8.77 -0.23 1.21
C THR A 102 -9.95 -0.01 0.25
N LYS A 103 -10.17 1.23 -0.20
CA LYS A 103 -11.23 1.56 -1.16
C LYS A 103 -10.90 1.01 -2.55
N LEU A 104 -9.64 1.15 -2.96
CA LEU A 104 -9.13 0.60 -4.22
C LEU A 104 -9.30 -0.92 -4.26
N ASN A 105 -8.91 -1.63 -3.21
CA ASN A 105 -9.02 -3.09 -3.12
C ASN A 105 -10.48 -3.56 -3.21
N LYS A 106 -11.43 -2.88 -2.54
CA LYS A 106 -12.86 -3.17 -2.69
C LYS A 106 -13.34 -2.99 -4.14
N LYS A 107 -12.90 -1.93 -4.81
CA LYS A 107 -13.23 -1.64 -6.22
C LYS A 107 -12.64 -2.69 -7.16
N LEU A 108 -11.38 -3.05 -6.97
CA LEU A 108 -10.68 -4.08 -7.74
C LEU A 108 -11.34 -5.46 -7.57
N ARG A 109 -11.64 -5.83 -6.32
CA ARG A 109 -12.33 -7.08 -5.99
C ARG A 109 -13.69 -7.21 -6.69
N LYS A 110 -14.45 -6.11 -6.75
CA LYS A 110 -15.71 -6.06 -7.51
C LYS A 110 -15.48 -6.44 -8.97
N TRP A 111 -14.51 -5.85 -9.65
CA TRP A 111 -14.27 -6.11 -11.08
C TRP A 111 -13.66 -7.50 -11.34
N ARG A 112 -12.79 -8.00 -10.45
CA ARG A 112 -12.24 -9.36 -10.52
C ARG A 112 -13.37 -10.40 -10.51
N TYR A 113 -14.21 -10.39 -9.47
CA TYR A 113 -15.23 -11.43 -9.24
C TYR A 113 -16.61 -11.15 -9.85
N THR A 114 -16.75 -10.14 -10.72
CA THR A 114 -18.02 -9.97 -11.48
C THR A 114 -18.13 -11.09 -12.52
N PRO A 115 -19.24 -11.86 -12.57
CA PRO A 115 -19.40 -12.94 -13.54
C PRO A 115 -19.12 -12.51 -14.97
N ARG A 116 -18.31 -13.32 -15.68
CA ARG A 116 -18.04 -13.10 -17.11
C ARG A 116 -19.21 -13.58 -17.95
N ILE A 117 -19.28 -13.05 -19.17
CA ILE A 117 -20.26 -13.45 -20.16
C ILE A 117 -19.49 -14.09 -21.30
N ASN A 118 -19.88 -15.27 -21.71
CA ASN A 118 -19.31 -15.92 -22.88
C ASN A 118 -19.65 -15.09 -24.13
N ALA A 119 -18.64 -14.74 -24.93
CA ALA A 119 -18.82 -13.91 -26.12
C ALA A 119 -19.60 -14.62 -27.24
N GLU A 120 -19.58 -15.96 -27.27
CA GLU A 120 -20.21 -16.76 -28.32
C GLU A 120 -21.68 -17.06 -27.99
N THR A 121 -21.97 -17.45 -26.75
CA THR A 121 -23.31 -17.87 -26.33
C THR A 121 -24.09 -16.79 -25.58
N GLY A 122 -23.40 -15.80 -25.00
CA GLY A 122 -24.02 -14.83 -24.08
C GLY A 122 -24.33 -15.39 -22.69
N ASN A 123 -23.93 -16.65 -22.40
CA ASN A 123 -24.15 -17.28 -21.11
C ASN A 123 -23.30 -16.65 -20.01
N LYS A 124 -23.83 -16.68 -18.78
CA LYS A 124 -23.04 -16.30 -17.59
C LYS A 124 -22.07 -17.41 -17.26
N MET A 125 -20.79 -17.06 -17.17
CA MET A 125 -19.74 -17.99 -16.80
C MET A 125 -19.63 -18.11 -15.28
N ARG A 126 -19.35 -19.32 -14.80
CA ARG A 126 -19.04 -19.61 -13.39
C ARG A 126 -17.53 -19.49 -13.16
N LEU A 127 -17.14 -18.91 -12.03
CA LEU A 127 -15.76 -18.95 -11.57
C LEU A 127 -15.49 -20.30 -10.90
N LEU A 128 -14.44 -20.99 -11.34
CA LEU A 128 -13.98 -22.23 -10.73
C LEU A 128 -13.34 -21.95 -9.36
N SER A 129 -13.37 -22.93 -8.46
CA SER A 129 -12.52 -22.89 -7.26
C SER A 129 -11.08 -23.29 -7.60
N GLU A 130 -10.13 -22.97 -6.74
CA GLU A 130 -8.70 -23.30 -6.89
C GLU A 130 -8.46 -24.80 -7.23
N ASP A 131 -9.15 -25.72 -6.54
CA ASP A 131 -9.02 -27.16 -6.82
C ASP A 131 -9.62 -27.58 -8.17
N GLU A 132 -10.62 -26.84 -8.67
CA GLU A 132 -11.28 -27.13 -9.95
C GLU A 132 -10.51 -26.57 -11.13
N GLU A 133 -9.82 -25.43 -10.94
CA GLU A 133 -9.13 -24.75 -12.02
C GLU A 133 -7.79 -25.37 -12.40
N ASP A 134 -7.14 -26.09 -11.47
CA ASP A 134 -5.87 -26.80 -11.66
C ASP A 134 -5.81 -27.70 -12.91
N VAL A 135 -6.97 -28.25 -13.30
CA VAL A 135 -7.13 -29.11 -14.49
C VAL A 135 -7.01 -28.30 -15.79
N HIS A 136 -7.32 -27.01 -15.73
CA HIS A 136 -7.28 -26.07 -16.85
C HIS A 136 -5.97 -25.26 -16.92
N LEU A 137 -5.12 -25.35 -15.89
CA LEU A 137 -3.85 -24.63 -15.81
C LEU A 137 -2.67 -25.50 -16.23
N ASP A 138 -1.80 -24.90 -17.05
CA ASP A 138 -0.53 -25.50 -17.44
C ASP A 138 0.43 -25.61 -16.24
N GLU A 139 1.41 -26.52 -16.29
CA GLU A 139 2.38 -26.72 -15.20
C GLU A 139 3.12 -25.44 -14.80
N GLY A 140 3.45 -24.57 -15.76
CA GLY A 140 4.08 -23.29 -15.49
C GLY A 140 3.17 -22.27 -14.81
N MET A 141 1.87 -22.27 -15.12
CA MET A 141 0.88 -21.41 -14.44
C MET A 141 0.73 -21.84 -12.98
N LYS A 142 0.58 -23.14 -12.75
CA LYS A 142 0.57 -23.72 -11.40
C LYS A 142 1.86 -23.43 -10.64
N ALA A 143 3.01 -23.41 -11.32
CA ALA A 143 4.27 -23.04 -10.68
C ALA A 143 4.30 -21.57 -10.24
N GLU A 144 3.66 -20.66 -10.97
CA GLU A 144 3.52 -19.25 -10.57
C GLU A 144 2.59 -19.09 -9.36
N GLU A 145 1.48 -19.84 -9.30
CA GLU A 145 0.55 -19.86 -8.15
C GLU A 145 1.20 -20.47 -6.91
N ASN A 146 1.93 -21.58 -7.05
CA ASN A 146 2.66 -22.22 -5.97
C ASN A 146 3.71 -21.29 -5.32
N VAL A 147 4.20 -20.30 -6.07
CA VAL A 147 5.10 -19.28 -5.54
C VAL A 147 4.37 -17.97 -5.19
N PHE A 148 3.05 -17.92 -5.27
CA PHE A 148 2.18 -16.79 -4.97
C PHE A 148 2.53 -15.52 -5.76
N SER A 149 3.11 -15.67 -6.95
CA SER A 149 3.51 -14.52 -7.78
C SER A 149 2.41 -14.05 -8.71
N VAL A 150 1.55 -14.98 -9.12
CA VAL A 150 0.43 -14.78 -10.02
C VAL A 150 -0.70 -15.63 -9.48
N ASP A 151 -1.91 -15.08 -9.49
CA ASP A 151 -3.14 -15.85 -9.28
C ASP A 151 -3.86 -15.95 -10.63
N TYR A 152 -4.27 -17.13 -11.05
CA TYR A 152 -5.15 -17.29 -12.21
C TYR A 152 -6.59 -17.43 -11.72
N ASP A 153 -7.53 -16.84 -12.47
CA ASP A 153 -8.96 -17.11 -12.28
C ASP A 153 -9.45 -17.81 -13.55
N VAL A 154 -10.00 -19.01 -13.42
CA VAL A 154 -10.63 -19.73 -14.54
C VAL A 154 -12.15 -19.59 -14.53
N TRP A 155 -12.69 -18.99 -15.58
CA TRP A 155 -14.13 -18.90 -15.82
C TRP A 155 -14.55 -19.99 -16.81
N ILE A 156 -15.63 -20.71 -16.52
CA ILE A 156 -16.20 -21.72 -17.42
C ILE A 156 -17.66 -21.41 -17.77
N ASP A 157 -18.02 -21.62 -19.03
CA ASP A 157 -19.42 -21.74 -19.46
C ASP A 157 -19.82 -23.22 -19.39
N GLU A 158 -20.72 -23.56 -18.47
CA GLU A 158 -21.08 -24.96 -18.20
C GLU A 158 -21.82 -25.63 -19.37
N ASP A 159 -22.49 -24.85 -20.22
CA ASP A 159 -23.25 -25.38 -21.35
C ASP A 159 -22.34 -25.78 -22.53
N THR A 160 -21.25 -25.04 -22.74
CA THR A 160 -20.35 -25.23 -23.89
C THR A 160 -18.99 -25.79 -23.53
N GLY A 161 -18.61 -25.74 -22.26
CA GLY A 161 -17.26 -26.06 -21.80
C GLY A 161 -16.22 -25.00 -22.17
N TYR A 162 -16.62 -23.84 -22.71
CA TYR A 162 -15.69 -22.75 -23.02
C TYR A 162 -15.06 -22.21 -21.72
N THR A 163 -13.73 -22.16 -21.69
CA THR A 163 -12.97 -21.63 -20.56
C THR A 163 -12.28 -20.33 -20.91
N LYS A 164 -12.24 -19.41 -19.95
CA LYS A 164 -11.52 -18.15 -20.03
C LYS A 164 -10.64 -17.98 -18.80
N ILE A 165 -9.33 -17.99 -19.02
CA ILE A 165 -8.30 -17.84 -17.99
C ILE A 165 -7.91 -16.36 -17.91
N GLU A 166 -7.99 -15.77 -16.72
CA GLU A 166 -7.59 -14.37 -16.48
C GLU A 166 -6.45 -14.30 -15.45
N LYS A 167 -5.37 -13.58 -15.79
CA LYS A 167 -4.15 -13.47 -14.98
C LYS A 167 -4.19 -12.28 -14.00
N TYR A 168 -4.01 -12.52 -12.70
CA TYR A 168 -3.96 -11.51 -11.65
C TYR A 168 -2.62 -11.52 -10.90
N PRO A 169 -2.18 -10.38 -10.34
CA PRO A 169 -1.01 -10.35 -9.47
C PRO A 169 -1.21 -11.19 -8.21
N GLY A 170 -0.21 -11.99 -7.86
CA GLY A 170 -0.16 -12.65 -6.56
C GLY A 170 0.28 -11.70 -5.45
N HIS A 171 0.44 -12.27 -4.26
CA HIS A 171 0.78 -11.56 -3.03
C HIS A 171 2.29 -11.41 -2.82
N LEU A 172 3.11 -12.23 -3.49
CA LEU A 172 4.57 -12.17 -3.45
C LEU A 172 5.11 -11.65 -4.77
N GLU A 173 6.17 -10.83 -4.69
CA GLU A 173 6.87 -10.41 -5.89
C GLU A 173 7.88 -11.50 -6.31
N ALA A 174 7.71 -12.02 -7.52
CA ALA A 174 8.71 -12.84 -8.20
C ALA A 174 9.02 -12.23 -9.56
N LEU A 175 10.27 -12.35 -9.98
CA LEU A 175 10.71 -11.82 -11.27
C LEU A 175 10.37 -12.80 -12.39
N GLN A 176 10.23 -12.28 -13.59
CA GLN A 176 10.11 -13.11 -14.77
C GLN A 176 11.44 -13.82 -15.03
N CYS A 177 11.39 -15.15 -15.16
CA CYS A 177 12.53 -15.95 -15.52
C CYS A 177 12.89 -15.72 -16.99
N GLY A 178 14.13 -15.32 -17.28
CA GLY A 178 14.61 -15.13 -18.65
C GLY A 178 14.73 -16.42 -19.46
N ASN A 179 14.71 -17.59 -18.82
CA ASN A 179 14.82 -18.89 -19.49
C ASN A 179 13.45 -19.49 -19.84
N CYS A 180 12.51 -19.51 -18.88
CA CYS A 180 11.19 -20.14 -19.08
C CYS A 180 10.02 -19.15 -19.21
N GLY A 181 10.23 -17.84 -19.00
CA GLY A 181 9.21 -16.81 -19.18
C GLY A 181 8.18 -16.66 -18.05
N PHE A 182 8.14 -17.60 -17.10
CA PHE A 182 7.25 -17.56 -15.93
C PHE A 182 7.79 -16.67 -14.80
N TYR A 183 6.89 -16.07 -14.02
CA TYR A 183 7.17 -15.24 -12.85
C TYR A 183 7.49 -16.11 -11.62
N THR A 184 8.52 -16.95 -11.73
CA THR A 184 8.89 -17.94 -10.70
C THR A 184 10.30 -17.72 -10.15
N LEU A 185 10.98 -16.64 -10.55
CA LEU A 185 12.34 -16.32 -10.15
C LEU A 185 12.32 -15.59 -8.80
N LYS A 186 12.78 -16.27 -7.73
CA LYS A 186 12.80 -15.75 -6.36
C LYS A 186 14.22 -15.62 -5.82
N VAL A 187 14.43 -14.67 -4.92
CA VAL A 187 15.69 -14.57 -4.15
C VAL A 187 15.77 -15.74 -3.18
N VAL A 188 16.82 -16.54 -3.28
CA VAL A 188 17.06 -17.69 -2.40
C VAL A 188 18.16 -17.44 -1.38
N ARG A 189 19.14 -16.61 -1.73
CA ARG A 189 20.21 -16.20 -0.82
C ARG A 189 20.66 -14.78 -1.15
N GLU A 190 21.05 -14.05 -0.12
CA GLU A 190 21.68 -12.74 -0.23
C GLU A 190 23.05 -12.83 0.44
N GLU A 191 24.08 -12.33 -0.21
CA GLU A 191 25.46 -12.40 0.25
C GLU A 191 26.11 -11.02 0.13
N ILE A 192 26.63 -10.50 1.24
CA ILE A 192 27.37 -9.24 1.26
C ILE A 192 28.81 -9.56 0.84
N ILE A 193 29.24 -9.08 -0.33
CA ILE A 193 30.62 -9.25 -0.81
C ILE A 193 31.52 -8.25 -0.09
N GLU A 194 31.06 -7.00 -0.03
CA GLU A 194 31.77 -5.89 0.59
C GLU A 194 30.86 -5.22 1.62
N PRO A 195 31.21 -5.24 2.91
CA PRO A 195 30.39 -4.60 3.93
C PRO A 195 30.38 -3.07 3.76
N PRO A 196 29.24 -2.41 3.97
CA PRO A 196 29.18 -0.95 3.95
C PRO A 196 29.98 -0.38 5.13
N THR A 197 30.48 0.84 4.95
CA THR A 197 31.15 1.64 6.00
C THR A 197 30.52 3.03 6.02
N GLU A 198 30.88 3.87 7.00
CA GLU A 198 30.41 5.27 7.05
C GLU A 198 30.78 6.08 5.80
N THR A 199 31.89 5.73 5.14
CA THR A 199 32.43 6.50 4.00
C THR A 199 32.19 5.83 2.65
N LYS A 200 32.02 4.51 2.61
CA LYS A 200 31.90 3.70 1.39
C LYS A 200 30.64 2.86 1.41
N GLU A 201 29.94 2.84 0.27
CA GLU A 201 28.81 1.93 0.03
C GLU A 201 29.28 0.47 0.05
N GLY A 202 28.40 -0.43 0.50
CA GLY A 202 28.65 -1.87 0.46
C GLY A 202 28.20 -2.47 -0.87
N GLU A 203 28.56 -3.73 -1.09
CA GLU A 203 28.12 -4.53 -2.25
C GLU A 203 27.44 -5.81 -1.79
N LEU A 204 26.27 -6.08 -2.36
CA LEU A 204 25.45 -7.27 -2.12
C LEU A 204 25.25 -8.03 -3.42
N ILE A 205 25.38 -9.35 -3.40
CA ILE A 205 24.83 -10.21 -4.45
C ILE A 205 23.55 -10.85 -3.95
N LYS A 206 22.48 -10.73 -4.74
CA LYS A 206 21.29 -11.54 -4.59
C LYS A 206 21.35 -12.71 -5.56
N HIS A 207 21.18 -13.92 -5.04
CA HIS A 207 21.04 -15.12 -5.85
C HIS A 207 19.58 -15.45 -6.00
N TYR A 208 19.19 -15.62 -7.25
CA TYR A 208 17.86 -15.94 -7.69
C TYR A 208 17.84 -17.37 -8.19
N GLU A 209 16.73 -18.05 -7.91
CA GLU A 209 16.43 -19.38 -8.43
C GLU A 209 15.01 -19.39 -8.96
N CYS A 210 14.84 -19.90 -10.18
CA CYS A 210 13.52 -20.14 -10.75
C CYS A 210 12.95 -21.41 -10.15
N LYS A 211 11.82 -21.33 -9.44
CA LYS A 211 11.17 -22.51 -8.84
C LYS A 211 10.53 -23.47 -9.84
N TYR A 212 10.34 -23.04 -11.09
CA TYR A 212 9.83 -23.90 -12.16
C TYR A 212 10.96 -24.65 -12.88
N CYS A 213 11.85 -23.93 -13.57
CA CYS A 213 12.88 -24.54 -14.42
C CYS A 213 14.26 -24.69 -13.76
N GLY A 214 14.41 -24.30 -12.49
CA GLY A 214 15.68 -24.39 -11.74
C GLY A 214 16.80 -23.44 -12.20
N SER A 215 16.52 -22.51 -13.12
CA SER A 215 17.56 -21.59 -13.60
C SER A 215 18.04 -20.68 -12.47
N VAL A 216 19.35 -20.59 -12.29
CA VAL A 216 19.98 -19.74 -11.28
C VAL A 216 20.55 -18.47 -11.91
N ARG A 217 20.47 -17.36 -11.19
CA ARG A 217 21.05 -16.08 -11.59
C ARG A 217 21.59 -15.35 -10.37
N ALA A 218 22.73 -14.68 -10.50
CA ALA A 218 23.24 -13.76 -9.50
C ALA A 218 23.17 -12.33 -10.04
N THR A 219 22.84 -11.35 -9.21
CA THR A 219 22.88 -9.94 -9.60
C THR A 219 23.37 -9.10 -8.43
N GLN A 220 24.31 -8.20 -8.72
CA GLN A 220 24.96 -7.33 -7.77
C GLN A 220 24.16 -6.05 -7.56
N PHE A 221 24.10 -5.60 -6.32
CA PHE A 221 23.43 -4.39 -5.85
C PHE A 221 24.36 -3.62 -4.92
N HIS A 222 24.23 -2.29 -4.94
CA HIS A 222 24.93 -1.42 -3.99
C HIS A 222 24.08 -1.27 -2.73
N ILE A 223 24.72 -1.36 -1.57
CA ILE A 223 24.10 -1.16 -0.25
C ILE A 223 24.49 0.23 0.24
N ALA A 224 23.52 0.95 0.81
CA ALA A 224 23.78 2.26 1.40
C ALA A 224 24.89 2.20 2.47
N LYS A 225 25.58 3.33 2.64
CA LYS A 225 26.61 3.51 3.68
C LYS A 225 26.02 3.25 5.07
N GLU A 226 26.88 2.80 5.98
CA GLU A 226 26.49 2.63 7.36
C GLU A 226 26.29 4.02 8.01
N GLU A 227 25.14 4.25 8.65
CA GLU A 227 24.91 5.49 9.39
C GLU A 227 25.60 5.41 10.76
N SER A 228 26.33 6.47 11.12
CA SER A 228 26.98 6.57 12.42
C SER A 228 25.94 6.80 13.53
N TYR A 229 25.77 5.81 14.40
CA TYR A 229 24.80 5.87 15.52
C TYR A 229 25.32 6.62 16.75
N GLU A 230 26.51 7.25 16.70
CA GLU A 230 27.10 7.94 17.88
C GLU A 230 26.20 9.05 18.47
N GLY A 231 25.29 9.61 17.67
CA GLY A 231 24.29 10.59 18.11
C GLY A 231 22.92 10.01 18.46
N PHE A 232 22.66 8.71 18.23
CA PHE A 232 21.37 8.09 18.48
C PHE A 232 21.21 7.82 19.98
N LYS A 233 20.61 8.78 20.70
CA LYS A 233 20.11 8.55 22.05
C LYS A 233 18.71 7.96 21.92
N PRO A 234 18.51 6.62 22.05
CA PRO A 234 17.17 6.09 22.10
C PRO A 234 16.44 6.80 23.23
N GLU A 235 15.27 7.34 22.92
CA GLU A 235 14.41 7.97 23.91
C GLU A 235 14.07 6.87 24.93
N LYS A 236 14.77 6.86 26.07
CA LYS A 236 14.47 5.92 27.15
C LYS A 236 13.10 6.33 27.64
N SER A 237 12.07 5.58 27.26
CA SER A 237 10.73 5.72 27.82
C SER A 237 10.84 5.49 29.32
N GLN A 238 10.98 6.59 30.06
CA GLN A 238 10.95 6.57 31.52
C GLN A 238 9.48 6.42 31.90
N PHE A 239 9.02 5.19 32.01
CA PHE A 239 7.79 4.91 32.74
C PHE A 239 7.98 5.46 34.16
N LYS A 240 7.14 6.42 34.58
CA LYS A 240 7.11 6.91 35.95
C LYS A 240 6.81 5.73 36.87
N LYS A 241 7.85 5.11 37.44
CA LYS A 241 7.68 4.17 38.55
C LYS A 241 7.11 4.95 39.72
N ASN A 242 5.92 4.61 40.18
CA ASN A 242 5.43 5.06 41.46
C ASN A 242 6.35 4.45 42.53
N ALA A 243 7.11 5.29 43.24
CA ALA A 243 8.26 4.91 44.07
C ALA A 243 7.94 3.97 45.26
N LEU A 244 6.67 3.62 45.48
CA LEU A 244 6.20 2.84 46.63
C LEU A 244 5.49 1.52 46.24
N VAL A 245 5.27 1.26 44.94
CA VAL A 245 4.54 0.07 44.49
C VAL A 245 5.34 -0.61 43.36
N SER A 246 5.80 -1.82 43.61
CA SER A 246 6.57 -2.62 42.64
C SER A 246 5.69 -3.43 41.69
N VAL A 247 4.55 -3.92 42.19
CA VAL A 247 3.57 -4.72 41.45
C VAL A 247 2.21 -4.63 42.16
N VAL A 248 1.13 -4.56 41.38
CA VAL A 248 -0.26 -4.71 41.84
C VAL A 248 -0.82 -5.95 41.19
N LYS A 249 -1.21 -6.96 41.97
CA LYS A 249 -1.90 -8.15 41.47
C LYS A 249 -3.38 -8.07 41.83
N VAL A 250 -4.23 -8.21 40.83
CA VAL A 250 -5.70 -8.18 40.96
C VAL A 250 -6.22 -9.57 40.62
N GLU A 251 -6.86 -10.23 41.59
CA GLU A 251 -7.53 -11.52 41.40
C GLU A 251 -9.04 -11.30 41.41
N ILE A 252 -9.70 -11.63 40.30
CA ILE A 252 -11.13 -11.43 40.13
C ILE A 252 -11.81 -12.81 40.15
N HIS A 253 -12.76 -12.95 41.07
CA HIS A 253 -13.52 -14.18 41.30
C HIS A 253 -14.93 -14.00 40.74
N GLY A 254 -15.26 -14.77 39.71
CA GLY A 254 -16.59 -14.78 39.12
C GLY A 254 -17.58 -15.60 39.94
N SER A 255 -18.86 -15.25 39.86
CA SER A 255 -19.96 -15.94 40.55
C SER A 255 -20.13 -17.41 40.13
N SER A 256 -19.61 -17.78 38.94
CA SER A 256 -19.56 -19.16 38.41
C SER A 256 -18.40 -20.00 38.97
N GLY A 257 -17.54 -19.42 39.81
CA GLY A 257 -16.36 -20.09 40.38
C GLY A 257 -15.06 -19.87 39.59
N GLU A 258 -15.10 -19.14 38.48
CA GLU A 258 -13.92 -18.77 37.68
C GLU A 258 -13.01 -17.78 38.41
N ARG A 259 -11.69 -17.91 38.22
CA ARG A 259 -10.69 -17.02 38.81
C ARG A 259 -9.70 -16.58 37.75
N LYS A 260 -9.52 -15.26 37.60
CA LYS A 260 -8.51 -14.67 36.71
C LYS A 260 -7.62 -13.72 37.50
N ALA A 261 -6.32 -13.79 37.25
CA ALA A 261 -5.31 -12.98 37.94
C ALA A 261 -4.56 -12.10 36.94
N TYR A 262 -4.52 -10.79 37.22
CA TYR A 262 -3.86 -9.79 36.38
C TYR A 262 -2.82 -9.03 37.20
N THR A 263 -1.72 -8.63 36.56
CA THR A 263 -0.62 -7.93 37.24
C THR A 263 -0.33 -6.61 36.55
N PHE A 264 -0.22 -5.53 37.32
CA PHE A 264 0.00 -4.17 36.86
C PHE A 264 1.21 -3.57 37.56
N GLN A 265 1.86 -2.61 36.90
CA GLN A 265 3.04 -1.94 37.46
C GLN A 265 2.66 -0.70 38.29
N THR A 266 1.47 -0.15 38.10
CA THR A 266 0.95 0.97 38.90
C THR A 266 -0.51 0.75 39.31
N VAL A 267 -0.95 1.48 40.35
CA VAL A 267 -2.32 1.42 40.86
C VAL A 267 -3.31 2.03 39.86
N GLU A 268 -2.89 3.07 39.13
CA GLU A 268 -3.73 3.74 38.12
C GLU A 268 -4.06 2.80 36.95
N GLN A 269 -3.09 2.00 36.51
CA GLN A 269 -3.30 0.97 35.48
C GLN A 269 -4.28 -0.09 35.95
N ALA A 270 -4.11 -0.59 37.17
CA ALA A 270 -5.03 -1.58 37.75
C ALA A 270 -6.45 -1.03 37.87
N LYS A 271 -6.59 0.25 38.24
CA LYS A 271 -7.89 0.93 38.35
C LYS A 271 -8.57 1.08 36.99
N SER A 272 -7.87 1.60 36.00
CA SER A 272 -8.40 1.76 34.63
C SER A 272 -8.83 0.41 34.04
N PHE A 273 -8.04 -0.64 34.27
CA PHE A 273 -8.41 -2.00 33.87
C PHE A 273 -9.70 -2.47 34.54
N LEU A 274 -9.85 -2.27 35.85
CA LEU A 274 -11.05 -2.68 36.59
C LEU A 274 -12.31 -1.92 36.16
N GLU A 275 -12.19 -0.66 35.74
CA GLU A 275 -13.32 0.13 35.22
C GLU A 275 -13.84 -0.39 33.88
N GLU A 276 -12.96 -1.00 33.07
CA GLU A 276 -13.29 -1.55 31.76
C GLU A 276 -13.51 -3.07 31.77
N PHE A 277 -13.19 -3.75 32.87
CA PHE A 277 -13.19 -5.20 32.95
C PHE A 277 -14.60 -5.79 32.94
N ASP A 278 -14.83 -6.69 32.00
CA ASP A 278 -16.10 -7.38 31.78
C ASP A 278 -15.82 -8.86 31.52
N PHE A 279 -16.38 -9.75 32.36
CA PHE A 279 -16.15 -11.19 32.27
C PHE A 279 -16.66 -11.78 30.94
N GLU A 280 -17.76 -11.25 30.39
CA GLU A 280 -18.38 -11.78 29.17
C GLU A 280 -17.55 -11.47 27.91
N LYS A 281 -16.70 -10.45 27.95
CA LYS A 281 -15.80 -10.08 26.85
C LYS A 281 -14.42 -10.73 26.92
N ALA A 282 -14.08 -11.32 28.06
CA ALA A 282 -12.75 -11.86 28.34
C ALA A 282 -12.64 -13.39 28.11
N GLY A 283 -13.63 -13.99 27.44
CA GLY A 283 -13.69 -15.40 27.04
C GLY A 283 -13.36 -15.62 25.59
#